data_AF-A0A392QC61-F1
#
_entry.id   AF-A0A392QC61-F1
#
_cell.length_a   1.000
_cell.length_b   1.000
_cell.length_c   1.000
_cell.angle_alpha   90.00
_cell.angle_beta   90.00
_cell.angle_gamma   90.00
#
_symmetry.space_group_name_H-M   'P 1'
#
loop_
_entity.id
_entity.type
_entity.pdbx_description
1 polymer ?
#
loop_
_entity_poly.entity_id
_entity_poly.type
_entity_poly.pdbx_seq_one_letter_code
_entity_poly.pdbx_strand_id
1 'polypeptide(L)'
;YNTTFHASTGTTPFEVVYGRSPPVITNYLPGEVKVEAVQRDLADRDECLRQLKHHLSRASDRMKTQADRHRKERSFEVGDLVFLKLRPHVQQSVAARICSKLSPRYFGPFKVIERVGVVAYRLELPHTSRIHPVFHVSLLKKAVGDAVVNATLPASLEANEDSVWEPETALEQRTVVQHGISISQVLIHWKNKPIEEATWED
;
A
#
# COMPACT_ATOMS: atom_id res chain seq x y z
N TYR A 1 -13.29 -20.23 -0.99
CA TYR A 1 -11.94 -19.90 -0.48
C TYR A 1 -11.27 -21.17 0.05
N ASN A 2 -11.68 -21.73 1.19
CA ASN A 2 -11.01 -22.92 1.77
C ASN A 2 -10.96 -24.14 0.83
N THR A 3 -12.02 -24.38 0.06
CA THR A 3 -12.11 -25.51 -0.88
C THR A 3 -11.74 -25.14 -2.31
N THR A 4 -11.30 -23.91 -2.56
CA THR A 4 -10.96 -23.41 -3.90
C THR A 4 -9.48 -23.62 -4.16
N PHE A 5 -9.11 -24.07 -5.36
CA PHE A 5 -7.72 -24.24 -5.76
C PHE A 5 -6.97 -22.91 -5.72
N HIS A 6 -5.77 -22.89 -5.14
CA HIS A 6 -4.94 -21.70 -5.04
C HIS A 6 -3.63 -21.91 -5.80
N ALA A 7 -3.40 -21.12 -6.85
CA ALA A 7 -2.31 -21.34 -7.80
C ALA A 7 -0.90 -21.25 -7.16
N SER A 8 -0.71 -20.41 -6.13
CA SER A 8 0.60 -20.27 -5.48
C SER A 8 0.97 -21.45 -4.57
N THR A 9 -0.01 -22.16 -4.03
CA THR A 9 0.21 -23.34 -3.17
C THR A 9 0.07 -24.64 -3.94
N GLY A 10 -0.50 -24.62 -5.15
CA GLY A 10 -0.72 -25.80 -5.99
C GLY A 10 -1.78 -26.77 -5.44
N THR A 11 -2.54 -26.36 -4.42
CA THR A 11 -3.53 -27.18 -3.71
C THR A 11 -4.56 -26.27 -3.03
N THR A 12 -5.64 -26.82 -2.47
CA THR A 12 -6.65 -26.04 -1.73
C THR A 12 -6.17 -25.71 -0.31
N PRO A 13 -6.50 -24.54 0.26
CA PRO A 13 -6.17 -24.24 1.67
C PRO A 13 -6.70 -25.31 2.65
N PHE A 14 -7.84 -25.93 2.34
CA PHE A 14 -8.37 -27.06 3.11
C PHE A 14 -7.42 -28.26 3.10
N GLU A 15 -6.90 -28.65 1.94
CA GLU A 15 -5.93 -29.75 1.83
C GLU A 15 -4.63 -29.44 2.57
N VAL A 16 -4.15 -28.19 2.53
CA VAL A 16 -2.97 -27.76 3.29
C VAL A 16 -3.18 -27.97 4.80
N VAL A 17 -4.35 -27.58 5.31
CA VAL A 17 -4.64 -27.63 6.74
C VAL A 17 -4.95 -29.04 7.22
N TYR A 18 -5.67 -29.83 6.42
CA TYR A 18 -6.26 -31.10 6.85
C TYR A 18 -5.67 -32.34 6.18
N GLY A 19 -4.75 -32.19 5.21
CA GLY A 19 -4.09 -33.30 4.51
C GLY A 19 -5.02 -34.19 3.68
N ARG A 20 -6.26 -33.75 3.42
CA ARG A 20 -7.28 -34.51 2.68
C ARG A 20 -8.09 -33.58 1.79
N SER A 21 -8.64 -34.12 0.71
CA SER A 21 -9.44 -33.33 -0.21
C SER A 21 -10.72 -32.79 0.43
N PRO A 22 -11.15 -31.58 0.05
CA PRO A 22 -12.35 -30.97 0.59
C PRO A 22 -13.60 -31.79 0.23
N PRO A 23 -14.60 -31.86 1.13
CA PRO A 23 -15.86 -32.51 0.82
C PRO A 23 -16.55 -31.79 -0.35
N VAL A 24 -16.99 -32.55 -1.34
CA VAL A 24 -17.64 -32.04 -2.55
C VAL A 24 -19.15 -32.18 -2.39
N ILE A 25 -19.91 -31.13 -2.72
CA ILE A 25 -21.36 -31.23 -2.87
C ILE A 25 -21.61 -31.97 -4.19
N THR A 26 -22.09 -33.22 -4.09
CA THR A 26 -22.43 -34.04 -5.26
C THR A 26 -23.74 -33.56 -5.88
N ASN A 27 -23.78 -33.55 -7.21
CA ASN A 27 -25.02 -33.30 -7.94
C ASN A 27 -25.97 -34.49 -7.74
N TYR A 28 -27.26 -34.19 -7.69
CA TYR A 28 -28.34 -35.15 -7.67
C TYR A 28 -28.40 -35.94 -8.98
N LEU A 29 -28.45 -37.27 -8.88
CA LEU A 29 -28.71 -38.14 -10.02
C LEU A 29 -30.18 -38.62 -9.99
N PRO A 30 -30.94 -38.47 -11.10
CA PRO A 30 -32.32 -38.93 -11.16
C PRO A 30 -32.44 -40.41 -10.79
N GLY A 31 -33.30 -40.73 -9.83
CA GLY A 31 -33.56 -42.10 -9.37
C GLY A 31 -32.78 -42.54 -8.12
N GLU A 32 -31.87 -41.73 -7.56
CA GLU A 32 -31.17 -42.05 -6.30
C GLU A 32 -32.09 -42.05 -5.08
N VAL A 33 -33.18 -41.28 -5.12
CA VAL A 33 -34.06 -41.06 -3.98
C VAL A 33 -35.48 -41.50 -4.33
N LYS A 34 -36.07 -42.34 -3.47
CA LYS A 34 -37.43 -42.87 -3.66
C LYS A 34 -38.53 -41.89 -3.25
N VAL A 35 -38.18 -40.88 -2.46
CA VAL A 35 -39.11 -39.87 -1.94
C VAL A 35 -39.15 -38.68 -2.90
N GLU A 36 -40.31 -38.48 -3.53
CA GLU A 36 -40.50 -37.44 -4.55
C GLU A 36 -40.21 -36.02 -4.05
N ALA A 37 -40.60 -35.71 -2.80
CA ALA A 37 -40.34 -34.41 -2.20
C ALA A 37 -38.82 -34.12 -2.10
N VAL A 38 -38.03 -35.10 -1.67
CA VAL A 38 -36.58 -34.98 -1.55
C VAL A 38 -35.91 -34.86 -2.92
N GLN A 39 -36.44 -35.57 -3.93
CA GLN A 39 -35.97 -35.43 -5.31
C GLN A 39 -36.17 -34.00 -5.84
N ARG A 40 -37.32 -33.37 -5.56
CA ARG A 40 -37.57 -31.99 -5.95
C ARG A 40 -36.60 -31.02 -5.25
N ASP A 41 -36.44 -31.15 -3.94
CA ASP A 41 -35.52 -30.29 -3.17
C ASP A 41 -34.07 -30.38 -3.66
N LEU A 42 -33.60 -31.59 -3.98
CA LEU A 42 -32.25 -31.82 -4.50
C LEU A 42 -32.05 -31.23 -5.90
N ALA A 43 -33.04 -31.35 -6.78
CA ALA A 43 -33.02 -30.75 -8.11
C ALA A 43 -33.00 -29.21 -8.04
N ASP A 44 -33.84 -28.63 -7.17
CA ASP A 44 -33.92 -27.18 -6.96
C ASP A 44 -32.62 -26.63 -6.36
N ARG A 45 -32.01 -27.36 -5.43
CA ARG A 45 -30.70 -27.02 -4.86
C ARG A 45 -29.62 -26.96 -5.94
N ASP A 46 -29.57 -27.96 -6.82
CA ASP A 46 -28.54 -28.02 -7.86
C ASP A 46 -28.71 -26.92 -8.91
N GLU A 47 -29.95 -26.62 -9.28
CA GLU A 47 -30.27 -25.51 -10.17
C GLU A 47 -29.89 -24.16 -9.52
N CYS A 48 -30.20 -23.97 -8.25
CA CYS A 48 -29.79 -22.79 -7.48
C CYS A 48 -28.26 -22.65 -7.43
N LEU A 49 -27.53 -23.73 -7.14
CA LEU A 49 -26.06 -23.74 -7.12
C LEU A 49 -25.47 -23.42 -8.50
N ARG A 50 -26.08 -23.92 -9.58
CA ARG A 50 -25.68 -23.63 -10.96
C ARG A 50 -25.83 -22.14 -11.27
N GLN A 51 -26.98 -21.56 -10.95
CA GLN A 51 -27.23 -20.12 -11.13
C GLN A 51 -26.27 -19.27 -10.30
N LEU A 52 -26.06 -19.64 -9.02
CA LEU A 52 -25.15 -18.92 -8.13
C LEU A 52 -23.72 -18.90 -8.67
N LYS A 53 -23.20 -20.06 -9.13
CA LYS A 53 -21.88 -20.14 -9.77
C LYS A 53 -21.77 -19.23 -10.99
N HIS A 54 -22.81 -19.22 -11.84
CA HIS A 54 -22.86 -18.36 -13.02
C HIS A 54 -22.84 -16.87 -12.65
N HIS A 55 -23.64 -16.45 -11.67
CA HIS A 55 -23.69 -15.07 -11.20
C HIS A 55 -22.38 -14.62 -10.55
N LEU A 56 -21.74 -15.48 -9.75
CA LEU A 56 -20.44 -15.20 -9.14
C LEU A 56 -19.34 -15.01 -10.19
N SER A 57 -19.30 -15.86 -11.22
CA SER A 57 -18.36 -15.70 -12.33
C SER A 57 -18.56 -14.34 -13.01
N ARG A 58 -19.80 -14.01 -13.38
CA ARG A 58 -20.13 -12.73 -14.03
C ARG A 58 -19.79 -11.52 -13.15
N ALA A 59 -20.01 -11.61 -11.83
CA ALA A 59 -19.64 -10.55 -10.90
C ALA A 59 -18.12 -10.36 -10.87
N SER A 60 -17.35 -11.45 -10.79
CA SER A 60 -15.88 -11.41 -10.84
C SER A 60 -15.36 -10.80 -12.15
N ASP A 61 -15.93 -11.19 -13.29
CA ASP A 61 -15.56 -10.66 -14.61
C ASP A 61 -15.85 -9.16 -14.73
N ARG A 62 -17.01 -8.70 -14.21
CA ARG A 62 -17.36 -7.27 -14.16
C ARG A 62 -16.38 -6.48 -13.28
N MET A 63 -16.05 -7.01 -12.09
CA MET A 63 -15.09 -6.39 -11.19
C MET A 63 -13.70 -6.26 -11.83
N LYS A 64 -13.24 -7.33 -12.50
CA LYS A 64 -11.98 -7.33 -13.25
C LYS A 64 -12.00 -6.28 -14.35
N THR A 65 -13.03 -6.29 -15.20
CA THR A 65 -13.17 -5.34 -16.32
C THR A 65 -13.16 -3.89 -15.83
N GLN A 66 -13.91 -3.59 -14.76
CA GLN A 66 -13.96 -2.25 -14.20
C GLN A 66 -12.63 -1.81 -13.57
N ALA A 67 -11.93 -2.72 -12.87
CA ALA A 67 -10.62 -2.43 -12.30
C ALA A 67 -9.56 -2.20 -13.38
N ASP A 68 -9.55 -3.03 -14.42
CA ASP A 68 -8.56 -2.96 -15.50
C ASP A 68 -8.80 -1.76 -16.43
N ARG A 69 -10.03 -1.26 -16.57
CA ARG A 69 -10.37 -0.07 -17.37
C ARG A 69 -9.53 1.16 -17.04
N HIS A 70 -9.15 1.34 -15.79
CA HIS A 70 -8.35 2.49 -15.33
C HIS A 70 -6.86 2.19 -15.17
N ARG A 71 -6.45 0.92 -15.32
CA ARG A 71 -5.05 0.54 -15.27
C ARG A 71 -4.42 0.86 -16.63
N LYS A 72 -3.26 1.51 -16.59
CA LYS A 72 -2.43 1.74 -17.76
C LYS A 72 -1.18 0.91 -17.60
N GLU A 73 -0.87 0.11 -18.61
CA GLU A 73 0.42 -0.54 -18.68
C GLU A 73 1.50 0.54 -18.82
N ARG A 74 2.55 0.40 -18.03
CA ARG A 74 3.70 1.28 -18.02
C ARG A 74 4.93 0.41 -18.09
N SER A 75 5.86 0.76 -18.96
CA SER A 75 7.16 0.12 -19.07
C SER A 75 8.22 1.19 -19.15
N PHE A 76 9.40 0.88 -18.63
CA PHE A 76 10.57 1.75 -18.63
C PHE A 76 11.77 0.93 -19.08
N GLU A 77 12.73 1.58 -19.72
CA GLU A 77 13.98 0.95 -20.13
C GLU A 77 15.12 1.31 -19.16
N VAL A 78 16.17 0.49 -19.15
CA VAL A 78 17.39 0.83 -18.41
C VAL A 78 17.98 2.10 -18.99
N GLY A 79 18.25 3.08 -18.14
CA GLY A 79 18.70 4.42 -18.53
C GLY A 79 17.59 5.47 -18.60
N ASP A 80 16.31 5.08 -18.59
CA ASP A 80 15.22 6.04 -18.51
C ASP A 80 15.29 6.83 -17.19
N LEU A 81 15.00 8.13 -17.26
CA LEU A 81 14.78 8.97 -16.10
C LEU A 81 13.32 8.88 -15.66
N VAL A 82 13.08 8.59 -14.38
CA VAL A 82 11.73 8.46 -13.82
C VAL A 82 11.59 9.22 -12.51
N PHE A 83 10.42 9.80 -12.30
CA PHE A 83 10.02 10.33 -11.01
C PHE A 83 9.44 9.22 -10.14
N LEU A 84 9.88 9.17 -8.88
CA LEU A 84 9.42 8.23 -7.87
C LEU A 84 8.34 8.88 -7.00
N LYS A 85 7.20 8.20 -6.91
CA LYS A 85 6.08 8.60 -6.06
C LYS A 85 6.31 8.13 -4.63
N LEU A 86 6.60 9.05 -3.74
CA LEU A 86 6.72 8.76 -2.31
C LEU A 86 5.49 9.29 -1.57
N ARG A 87 5.07 8.53 -0.57
CA ARG A 87 4.26 9.06 0.52
C ARG A 87 5.22 9.11 1.70
N PRO A 88 5.75 10.28 2.07
CA PRO A 88 6.46 10.39 3.35
C PRO A 88 5.52 9.80 4.41
N HIS A 89 5.98 8.77 5.14
CA HIS A 89 5.22 8.23 6.25
C HIS A 89 5.23 9.33 7.33
N VAL A 90 4.13 10.07 7.44
CA VAL A 90 4.04 11.17 8.40
C VAL A 90 3.34 10.62 9.63
N GLN A 91 4.11 10.21 10.65
CA GLN A 91 3.61 10.27 12.01
C GLN A 91 3.39 11.75 12.32
N GLN A 92 2.15 12.14 12.61
CA GLN A 92 1.75 13.52 12.85
C GLN A 92 2.38 14.13 14.13
N SER A 93 3.06 13.32 14.93
CA SER A 93 3.39 13.62 16.33
C SER A 93 4.79 14.18 16.60
N VAL A 94 5.68 14.32 15.62
CA VAL A 94 7.10 14.67 15.90
C VAL A 94 7.61 15.94 15.23
N ALA A 95 6.88 16.50 14.26
CA ALA A 95 7.11 17.87 13.77
C ALA A 95 6.02 18.24 12.78
N ALA A 96 5.23 19.26 13.09
CA ALA A 96 4.31 19.85 12.13
C ALA A 96 5.10 20.57 11.03
N ARG A 97 5.46 19.85 9.94
CA ARG A 97 5.86 20.53 8.70
C ARG A 97 4.75 21.51 8.33
N ILE A 98 5.13 22.77 8.12
CA ILE A 98 4.24 23.93 7.88
C ILE A 98 3.14 23.66 6.82
N CYS A 99 3.33 22.74 5.87
CA CYS A 99 2.23 22.14 5.12
C CYS A 99 2.59 20.80 4.45
N SER A 100 2.47 19.66 5.15
CA SER A 100 2.65 18.33 4.53
C SER A 100 1.70 18.06 3.35
N LYS A 101 0.52 18.69 3.35
CA LYS A 101 -0.51 18.53 2.31
C LYS A 101 -0.12 19.19 0.97
N LEU A 102 0.79 20.17 0.99
CA LEU A 102 1.27 20.88 -0.20
C LEU A 102 2.65 20.37 -0.68
N SER A 103 3.21 19.36 -0.02
CA SER A 103 4.51 18.79 -0.44
C SER A 103 4.40 18.07 -1.79
N PRO A 104 5.46 18.09 -2.62
CA PRO A 104 5.49 17.35 -3.87
C PRO A 104 5.34 15.84 -3.59
N ARG A 105 4.53 15.17 -4.43
CA ARG A 105 4.25 13.73 -4.31
C ARG A 105 5.26 12.86 -5.08
N TYR A 106 5.94 13.46 -6.05
CA TYR A 106 6.90 12.81 -6.94
C TYR A 106 8.26 13.48 -6.76
N PHE A 107 9.30 12.66 -6.66
CA PHE A 107 10.69 13.05 -6.40
C PHE A 107 11.61 12.50 -7.50
N GLY A 108 12.78 13.12 -7.68
CA GLY A 108 13.70 12.79 -8.77
C GLY A 108 13.66 13.83 -9.89
N PRO A 109 14.31 13.56 -11.04
CA PRO A 109 14.37 12.26 -11.69
C PRO A 109 15.48 11.32 -11.19
N PHE A 110 15.17 10.04 -11.10
CA PHE A 110 16.12 8.96 -10.83
C PHE A 110 16.28 8.08 -12.06
N LYS A 111 17.49 7.59 -12.31
CA LYS A 111 17.78 6.71 -13.43
C LYS A 111 17.35 5.29 -13.12
N VAL A 112 16.71 4.61 -14.07
CA VAL A 112 16.45 3.17 -13.98
C VAL A 112 17.76 2.42 -14.25
N ILE A 113 18.26 1.70 -13.25
CA ILE A 113 19.50 0.88 -13.37
C ILE A 113 19.16 -0.51 -13.91
N GLU A 114 18.06 -1.08 -13.45
CA GLU A 114 17.75 -2.49 -13.70
C GLU A 114 16.24 -2.71 -13.74
N ARG A 115 15.79 -3.59 -14.63
CA ARG A 115 14.43 -4.12 -14.63
C ARG A 115 14.41 -5.46 -13.90
N VAL A 116 14.05 -5.44 -12.62
CA VAL A 116 14.02 -6.62 -11.73
C VAL A 116 12.89 -7.60 -12.14
N GLY A 117 11.81 -7.08 -12.73
CA GLY A 117 10.73 -7.92 -13.27
C GLY A 117 9.78 -7.14 -14.17
N VAL A 118 8.64 -7.74 -14.50
CA VAL A 118 7.63 -7.10 -15.36
C VAL A 118 7.13 -5.79 -14.73
N VAL A 119 6.94 -5.77 -13.42
CA VAL A 119 6.33 -4.67 -12.67
C VAL A 119 7.28 -3.98 -11.68
N ALA A 120 8.55 -4.39 -11.58
CA ALA A 120 9.49 -3.90 -10.58
C ALA A 120 10.79 -3.42 -11.21
N TYR A 121 11.23 -2.23 -10.82
CA TYR A 121 12.42 -1.55 -11.37
C TYR A 121 13.31 -1.06 -10.23
N ARG A 122 14.63 -1.20 -10.41
CA ARG A 122 15.65 -0.66 -9.51
C ARG A 122 16.06 0.73 -9.99
N LEU A 123 16.04 1.70 -9.09
CA LEU A 123 16.44 3.07 -9.35
C LEU A 123 17.81 3.38 -8.77
N GLU A 124 18.50 4.32 -9.40
CA GLU A 124 19.69 4.98 -8.88
C GLU A 124 19.26 6.02 -7.84
N LEU A 125 19.24 5.59 -6.57
CA LEU A 125 19.00 6.48 -5.43
C LEU A 125 20.33 6.95 -4.83
N PRO A 126 20.36 8.13 -4.18
CA PRO A 126 21.51 8.56 -3.40
C PRO A 126 21.89 7.53 -2.34
N HIS A 127 23.18 7.36 -2.07
CA HIS A 127 23.68 6.42 -1.06
C HIS A 127 23.19 6.73 0.36
N THR A 128 22.79 7.97 0.62
CA THR A 128 22.20 8.42 1.90
C THR A 128 20.72 8.04 2.05
N SER A 129 20.12 7.41 1.03
CA SER A 129 18.72 7.04 1.03
C SER A 129 18.45 5.86 1.97
N ARG A 130 17.48 6.02 2.87
CA ARG A 130 17.05 4.96 3.81
C ARG A 130 15.98 4.04 3.23
N ILE A 131 15.59 4.22 1.97
CA ILE A 131 14.54 3.43 1.30
C ILE A 131 15.15 2.43 0.31
N HIS A 132 14.52 1.26 0.18
CA HIS A 132 14.98 0.22 -0.74
C HIS A 132 14.86 0.69 -2.20
N PRO A 133 15.87 0.45 -3.07
CA PRO A 133 15.92 1.05 -4.41
C PRO A 133 14.99 0.39 -5.45
N VAL A 134 14.31 -0.70 -5.09
CA VAL A 134 13.39 -1.41 -5.99
C VAL A 134 11.95 -1.00 -5.75
N PHE A 135 11.27 -0.50 -6.78
CA PHE A 135 9.92 0.02 -6.71
C PHE A 135 8.99 -0.61 -7.75
N HIS A 136 7.71 -0.70 -7.39
CA HIS A 136 6.67 -1.13 -8.32
C HIS A 136 6.39 -0.03 -9.36
N VAL A 137 6.12 -0.44 -10.60
CA VAL A 137 5.92 0.41 -11.79
C VAL A 137 4.83 1.48 -11.62
N SER A 138 3.83 1.22 -10.78
CA SER A 138 2.75 2.16 -10.46
C SER A 138 3.22 3.39 -9.66
N LEU A 139 4.38 3.31 -9.01
CA LEU A 139 5.01 4.40 -8.29
C LEU A 139 5.91 5.26 -9.19
N LEU A 140 6.11 4.87 -10.46
CA LEU A 140 7.02 5.52 -11.37
C LEU A 140 6.28 6.32 -12.44
N LYS A 141 6.89 7.42 -12.87
CA LYS A 141 6.44 8.25 -13.99
C LYS A 141 7.64 8.66 -14.84
N LYS A 142 7.60 8.42 -16.15
CA LYS A 142 8.67 8.82 -17.07
C LYS A 142 8.90 10.33 -16.99
N ALA A 143 10.14 10.74 -16.81
CA ALA A 143 10.54 12.13 -16.97
C ALA A 143 10.69 12.42 -18.47
N VAL A 144 10.03 13.48 -18.94
CA VAL A 144 10.06 13.90 -20.35
C VAL A 144 10.56 15.34 -20.39
N GLY A 145 11.57 15.60 -21.21
CA GLY A 145 12.28 16.89 -21.26
C GLY A 145 13.51 16.92 -20.35
N ASP A 146 14.25 18.03 -20.44
CA ASP A 146 15.54 18.24 -19.74
C ASP A 146 15.35 18.65 -18.27
N ALA A 147 14.40 17.98 -17.60
CA ALA A 147 13.90 18.37 -16.30
C ALA A 147 14.90 17.98 -15.19
N VAL A 148 15.93 18.80 -15.02
CA VAL A 148 16.77 18.83 -13.81
C VAL A 148 15.97 19.53 -12.71
N VAL A 149 14.94 18.86 -12.21
CA VAL A 149 14.27 19.29 -10.98
C VAL A 149 14.99 18.58 -9.84
N ASN A 150 15.55 19.37 -8.92
CA ASN A 150 16.35 18.94 -7.77
C ASN A 150 15.95 17.54 -7.26
N ALA A 151 16.89 16.59 -7.37
CA ALA A 151 16.72 15.18 -7.03
C ALA A 151 16.70 14.91 -5.52
N THR A 152 16.22 15.86 -4.73
CA THR A 152 16.29 15.78 -3.28
C THR A 152 15.14 14.91 -2.77
N LEU A 153 15.46 13.82 -2.10
CA LEU A 153 14.48 13.04 -1.37
C LEU A 153 14.02 13.87 -0.16
N PRO A 154 12.84 13.58 0.43
CA PRO A 154 12.44 14.23 1.67
C PRO A 154 13.53 14.07 2.73
N ALA A 155 13.83 15.13 3.48
CA ALA A 155 14.85 15.11 4.54
C ALA A 155 14.69 14.01 5.61
N SER A 156 13.48 13.44 5.74
CA SER A 156 13.19 12.30 6.64
C SER A 156 13.62 10.93 6.07
N LEU A 157 13.80 10.85 4.75
CA LEU A 157 14.19 9.63 4.01
C LEU A 157 15.67 9.67 3.59
N GLU A 158 16.27 10.85 3.62
CA GLU A 158 17.72 11.04 3.61
C GLU A 158 18.22 10.89 5.05
N ALA A 159 19.36 10.22 5.23
CA ALA A 159 20.06 10.21 6.51
C ALA A 159 20.62 11.61 6.79
N ASN A 160 19.76 12.54 7.21
CA ASN A 160 20.21 13.78 7.84
C ASN A 160 20.50 13.45 9.31
N GLU A 161 21.78 13.43 9.67
CA GLU A 161 22.24 13.42 11.07
C GLU A 161 21.67 14.63 11.84
N ASP A 162 21.23 15.68 11.13
CA ASP A 162 20.61 16.90 11.67
C ASP A 162 19.12 16.76 12.03
N SER A 163 18.49 15.60 11.81
CA SER A 163 17.06 15.41 12.13
C SER A 163 16.82 14.89 13.56
N VAL A 164 17.85 14.89 14.41
CA VAL A 164 17.71 14.68 15.85
C VAL A 164 17.47 16.06 16.47
N TRP A 165 16.22 16.36 16.77
CA TRP A 165 15.84 17.53 17.55
C TRP A 165 16.34 17.34 18.99
N GLU A 166 17.54 17.84 19.28
CA GLU A 166 18.07 17.85 20.65
C GLU A 166 17.55 19.10 21.38
N PRO A 167 16.82 18.94 22.51
CA PRO A 167 16.38 20.08 23.31
C PRO A 167 17.61 20.74 23.94
N GLU A 168 17.78 22.04 23.70
CA GLU A 168 18.87 22.83 24.29
C GLU A 168 18.42 23.48 25.60
N THR A 169 17.28 24.18 25.60
CA THR A 169 16.78 24.88 26.79
C THR A 169 15.25 24.96 26.79
N ALA A 170 14.64 24.78 27.96
CA ALA A 170 13.22 25.06 28.17
C ALA A 170 13.02 26.55 28.49
N LEU A 171 12.26 27.26 27.65
CA LEU A 171 12.06 28.70 27.78
C LEU A 171 10.84 29.06 28.63
N GLU A 172 9.75 28.32 28.47
CA GLU A 172 8.46 28.63 29.11
C GLU A 172 7.65 27.36 29.34
N GLN A 173 6.75 27.37 30.33
CA GLN A 173 5.80 26.28 30.59
C GLN A 173 4.39 26.84 30.65
N ARG A 174 3.43 26.16 30.00
CA ARG A 174 2.01 26.50 30.05
C ARG A 174 1.15 25.26 30.24
N THR A 175 -0.06 25.45 30.76
CA THR A 175 -1.08 24.39 30.82
C THR A 175 -2.21 24.73 29.86
N VAL A 176 -2.47 23.87 28.88
CA VAL A 176 -3.56 24.04 27.90
C VAL A 176 -4.57 22.92 28.06
N VAL A 177 -5.86 23.26 28.05
CA VAL A 177 -6.93 22.27 28.03
C VAL A 177 -7.22 21.91 26.57
N GLN A 178 -6.85 20.69 26.15
CA GLN A 178 -7.21 20.15 24.84
C GLN A 178 -8.15 18.96 25.01
N HIS A 179 -9.28 18.95 24.30
CA HIS A 179 -10.27 17.87 24.35
C HIS A 179 -10.74 17.47 25.77
N GLY A 180 -10.80 18.44 26.69
CA GLY A 180 -11.21 18.23 28.09
C GLY A 180 -10.12 17.66 29.01
N ILE A 181 -8.90 17.49 28.52
CA ILE A 181 -7.73 17.02 29.29
C ILE A 181 -6.76 18.19 29.45
N SER A 182 -6.27 18.41 30.67
CA SER A 182 -5.21 19.39 30.95
C SER A 182 -3.86 18.81 30.55
N ILE A 183 -3.20 19.42 29.57
CA ILE A 183 -1.87 19.03 29.08
C ILE A 183 -0.89 20.14 29.46
N SER A 184 0.20 19.77 30.13
CA SER A 184 1.32 20.68 30.39
C SER A 184 2.20 20.69 29.16
N GLN A 185 2.48 21.86 28.60
CA GLN A 185 3.37 22.03 27.47
C GLN A 185 4.57 22.88 27.87
N VAL A 186 5.74 22.55 27.34
CA VAL A 186 6.99 23.28 27.55
C VAL A 186 7.47 23.82 26.20
N LEU A 187 7.84 25.09 26.15
CA LEU A 187 8.45 25.72 24.99
C LEU A 187 9.92 25.34 24.94
N ILE A 188 10.29 24.50 23.97
CA ILE A 188 11.66 23.99 23.82
C ILE A 188 12.40 24.81 22.76
N HIS A 189 13.56 25.33 23.14
CA HIS A 189 14.58 25.84 22.23
C HIS A 189 15.46 24.68 21.77
N TRP A 190 15.62 24.56 20.47
CA TRP A 190 16.32 23.46 19.82
C TRP A 190 17.76 23.81 19.52
N LYS A 191 18.66 22.85 19.76
CA LYS A 191 20.10 23.01 19.53
C LYS A 191 20.39 23.40 18.08
N ASN A 192 21.24 24.42 17.90
CA ASN A 192 21.63 24.99 16.60
C ASN A 192 20.49 25.71 15.82
N LYS A 193 19.39 26.08 16.50
CA LYS A 193 18.28 26.84 15.88
C LYS A 193 18.08 28.21 16.50
N PRO A 194 17.59 29.20 15.73
CA PRO A 194 17.21 30.48 16.30
C PRO A 194 16.05 30.31 17.27
N ILE A 195 15.95 31.19 18.26
CA ILE A 195 14.91 31.14 19.29
C ILE A 195 13.48 31.26 18.69
N GLU A 196 13.37 31.84 17.49
CA GLU A 196 12.12 31.98 16.73
C GLU A 196 11.56 30.65 16.22
N GLU A 197 12.39 29.60 16.13
CA GLU A 197 11.98 28.23 15.74
C GLU A 197 11.60 27.36 16.96
N ALA A 198 11.48 27.92 18.17
CA ALA A 198 11.07 27.18 19.36
C ALA A 198 9.63 26.63 19.23
N THR A 199 9.39 25.40 19.68
CA THR A 199 8.08 24.73 19.60
C THR A 199 7.57 24.31 20.98
N TRP A 200 6.24 24.29 21.15
CA TRP A 200 5.58 23.77 22.35
C TRP A 200 5.48 22.25 22.25
N GLU A 201 6.12 21.54 23.17
CA GLU A 201 6.09 20.08 23.28
C GLU A 201 5.36 19.65 24.57
N ASP A 202 4.66 18.52 24.53
CA ASP A 202 3.92 17.93 25.66
C ASP A 202 4.81 17.14 26.63
#